data_AF-A0A7V3X2E8-F1
#
_entry.id   AF-A0A7V3X2E8-F1
#
_cell.length_a   1.000
_cell.length_b   1.000
_cell.length_c   1.000
_cell.angle_alpha   90.00
_cell.angle_beta   90.00
_cell.angle_gamma   90.00
#
_symmetry.space_group_name_H-M   'P 1'
#
loop_
_entity.id
_entity.type
_entity.pdbx_description
1 polymer ?
#
loop_
_entity_poly.entity_id
_entity_poly.type
_entity_poly.pdbx_seq_one_letter_code
_entity_poly.pdbx_strand_id
1 'polypeptide(L)'
;MAIFFYRLHCRHCGHTEILSRHEAERRLQAHKKLRAGVQTDEALLDELVPNLLPQTPCRQCGTMPLQVTVQHDVGDWSEQKRCIACGGVIPAARLAVFPEAEMCTKCQSAVDRGETPGPPVFCRRCGSPMRIGTRQIGGRTRYVWICTNETGCSYWCESIR
;
A
#
# COMPACT_ATOMS: atom_id res chain seq x y z
N MET A 1 -8.79 -17.60 12.59
CA MET A 1 -9.52 -17.41 11.31
C MET A 1 -8.78 -16.33 10.55
N ALA A 2 -8.22 -16.63 9.37
CA ALA A 2 -7.61 -15.60 8.54
C ALA A 2 -8.72 -14.74 7.95
N ILE A 3 -8.58 -13.42 8.00
CA ILE A 3 -9.57 -12.51 7.43
C ILE A 3 -9.13 -12.19 6.01
N PHE A 4 -10.03 -12.37 5.04
CA PHE A 4 -9.74 -12.12 3.63
C PHE A 4 -10.44 -10.84 3.22
N PHE A 5 -9.67 -9.93 2.65
CA PHE A 5 -10.17 -8.68 2.10
C PHE A 5 -9.73 -8.56 0.64
N TYR A 6 -10.61 -7.98 -0.19
CA TYR A 6 -10.29 -7.65 -1.56
C TYR A 6 -10.18 -6.14 -1.69
N ARG A 7 -9.00 -5.67 -2.10
CA ARG A 7 -8.78 -4.26 -2.40
C ARG A 7 -9.05 -4.03 -3.89
N LEU A 8 -10.01 -3.18 -4.21
CA LEU A 8 -10.26 -2.73 -5.57
C LEU A 8 -9.67 -1.33 -5.76
N HIS A 9 -9.05 -1.12 -6.91
CA HIS A 9 -8.48 0.16 -7.32
C HIS A 9 -8.92 0.49 -8.74
N CYS A 10 -9.56 1.63 -8.92
CA CYS A 10 -9.93 2.14 -10.24
C CYS A 10 -8.76 2.91 -10.85
N ARG A 11 -8.26 2.47 -12.01
CA ARG A 11 -7.18 3.17 -12.72
C ARG A 11 -7.61 4.50 -13.35
N HIS A 12 -8.92 4.73 -13.52
CA HIS A 12 -9.42 5.94 -14.16
C HIS A 12 -9.59 7.10 -13.17
N CYS A 13 -10.30 6.89 -12.06
CA CYS A 13 -10.56 7.94 -11.07
C CYS A 13 -9.68 7.84 -9.81
N GLY A 14 -8.89 6.76 -9.67
CA GLY A 14 -8.07 6.52 -8.47
C GLY A 14 -8.85 6.05 -7.25
N HIS A 15 -10.17 5.82 -7.36
CA HIS A 15 -10.99 5.34 -6.26
C HIS A 15 -10.48 3.99 -5.76
N THR A 16 -10.36 3.87 -4.44
CA THR A 16 -9.95 2.63 -3.78
C THR A 16 -11.03 2.23 -2.79
N GLU A 17 -11.41 0.95 -2.81
CA GLU A 17 -12.36 0.37 -1.86
C GLU A 17 -11.85 -0.98 -1.37
N ILE A 18 -12.23 -1.34 -0.14
CA ILE A 18 -11.89 -2.63 0.48
C ILE A 18 -13.21 -3.36 0.69
N LEU A 19 -13.30 -4.59 0.20
CA LEU A 19 -14.47 -5.44 0.35
C LEU A 19 -14.13 -6.67 1.18
N SER A 20 -14.98 -6.99 2.14
CA SER A 20 -15.03 -8.31 2.75
C SER A 20 -15.53 -9.36 1.74
N ARG A 21 -15.34 -10.66 2.04
CA ARG A 21 -15.89 -11.75 1.21
C ARG A 21 -17.39 -11.62 0.98
N HIS A 22 -18.15 -11.32 2.03
CA HIS A 22 -19.60 -11.19 1.92
C HIS A 22 -20.02 -9.99 1.06
N GLU A 23 -19.26 -8.89 1.08
CA GLU A 23 -19.51 -7.74 0.20
C GLU A 23 -19.14 -8.02 -1.25
N ALA A 24 -18.04 -8.74 -1.49
CA ALA A 24 -17.64 -9.18 -2.82
C ALA A 24 -18.69 -10.11 -3.44
N GLU A 25 -19.19 -11.08 -2.67
CA GLU A 25 -20.26 -11.98 -3.09
C GLU A 25 -21.54 -11.21 -3.45
N ARG A 26 -22.02 -10.33 -2.56
CA ARG A 26 -23.20 -9.49 -2.82
C ARG A 26 -23.05 -8.64 -4.07
N ARG A 27 -21.85 -8.11 -4.33
CA ARG A 27 -21.56 -7.32 -5.53
C ARG A 27 -21.61 -8.17 -6.80
N LEU A 28 -21.02 -9.36 -6.77
CA LEU A 28 -21.08 -10.29 -7.91
C LEU A 28 -22.52 -10.77 -8.19
N GLN A 29 -23.32 -11.00 -7.15
CA GLN A 29 -24.75 -11.30 -7.28
C GLN A 29 -25.53 -10.12 -7.87
N ALA A 30 -25.27 -8.89 -7.42
CA ALA A 30 -25.90 -7.68 -7.97
C ALA A 30 -25.62 -7.49 -9.48
N HIS A 31 -24.43 -7.89 -9.94
CA HIS A 31 -24.05 -7.89 -11.35
C HIS A 31 -24.45 -9.18 -12.10
N LYS A 32 -25.26 -10.05 -11.49
CA LYS A 32 -25.74 -11.33 -12.07
C LYS A 32 -24.62 -12.27 -12.50
N LYS A 33 -23.43 -12.14 -11.91
CA LYS A 33 -22.28 -13.04 -12.15
C LYS A 33 -22.34 -14.29 -11.26
N LEU A 34 -23.06 -14.21 -10.14
CA LEU A 34 -23.40 -15.32 -9.27
C LEU A 34 -24.92 -15.42 -9.11
N ARG A 35 -25.45 -16.64 -8.91
CA ARG A 35 -26.87 -16.87 -8.66
C ARG A 35 -27.22 -16.38 -7.26
N ALA A 36 -28.24 -15.54 -7.16
CA ALA A 36 -28.73 -15.07 -5.86
C ALA A 36 -29.24 -16.24 -5.00
N GLY A 37 -28.87 -16.26 -3.72
CA GLY A 37 -29.30 -17.28 -2.75
C GLY A 37 -28.49 -18.57 -2.74
N VAL A 38 -27.47 -18.70 -3.60
CA VAL A 38 -26.50 -19.80 -3.52
C VAL A 38 -25.30 -19.31 -2.72
N GLN A 39 -25.13 -19.87 -1.51
CA GLN A 39 -23.92 -19.63 -0.72
C GLN A 39 -22.75 -20.30 -1.44
N THR A 40 -21.83 -19.49 -1.94
CA THR A 40 -20.65 -19.99 -2.65
C THR A 40 -19.59 -20.37 -1.64
N ASP A 41 -18.91 -21.50 -1.86
CA ASP A 41 -17.81 -21.93 -1.01
C ASP A 41 -16.70 -20.87 -0.97
N GLU A 42 -16.04 -20.72 0.19
CA GLU A 42 -15.07 -19.65 0.42
C GLU A 42 -13.86 -19.78 -0.50
N ALA A 43 -13.36 -21.00 -0.71
CA ALA A 43 -12.25 -21.26 -1.61
C ALA A 43 -12.60 -20.90 -3.06
N LEU A 44 -13.83 -21.22 -3.47
CA LEU A 44 -14.31 -20.88 -4.81
C LEU A 44 -14.49 -19.38 -4.99
N LEU A 45 -14.96 -18.65 -3.96
CA LEU A 45 -15.03 -17.19 -4.00
C LEU A 45 -13.65 -16.55 -4.17
N ASP A 46 -12.63 -17.06 -3.48
CA ASP A 46 -11.25 -16.56 -3.58
C ASP A 46 -10.68 -16.71 -5.00
N GLU A 47 -11.10 -17.74 -5.76
CA GLU A 47 -10.74 -17.91 -7.16
C GLU A 47 -11.58 -17.05 -8.12
N LEU A 48 -12.89 -16.94 -7.85
CA LEU A 48 -13.81 -16.23 -8.75
C LEU A 48 -13.68 -14.71 -8.66
N VAL A 49 -13.45 -14.18 -7.46
CA VAL A 49 -13.43 -12.74 -7.20
C VAL A 49 -12.36 -12.01 -8.04
N PRO A 50 -11.09 -12.43 -8.06
CA PRO A 50 -10.05 -11.80 -8.88
C PRO A 50 -10.34 -11.84 -10.39
N ASN A 51 -11.11 -12.81 -10.86
CA ASN A 51 -11.45 -12.99 -12.27
C ASN A 51 -12.69 -12.21 -12.71
N LEU A 52 -13.69 -12.10 -11.82
CA LEU A 52 -14.99 -11.51 -12.15
C LEU A 52 -15.13 -10.05 -11.74
N LEU A 53 -14.55 -9.62 -10.62
CA LEU A 53 -14.65 -8.22 -10.16
C LEU A 53 -13.98 -7.19 -11.10
N PRO A 54 -12.85 -7.47 -11.78
CA PRO A 54 -12.28 -6.54 -12.75
C PRO A 54 -13.23 -6.18 -13.90
N GLN A 55 -14.18 -7.06 -14.20
CA GLN A 55 -15.20 -6.91 -15.24
C GLN A 55 -16.42 -6.12 -14.76
N THR A 56 -16.43 -5.65 -13.51
CA THR A 56 -17.50 -4.81 -12.98
C THR A 56 -17.13 -3.32 -13.08
N PRO A 57 -18.10 -2.43 -13.35
CA PRO A 57 -17.83 -1.00 -13.43
C PRO A 57 -17.44 -0.43 -12.06
N CYS A 58 -16.60 0.60 -12.07
CA CYS A 58 -16.33 1.37 -10.86
C CYS A 58 -17.62 2.02 -10.34
N ARG A 59 -17.87 1.96 -9.02
CA ARG A 59 -19.04 2.62 -8.42
C ARG A 59 -19.03 4.13 -8.51
N GLN A 60 -17.85 4.74 -8.64
CA GLN A 60 -17.71 6.19 -8.64
C GLN A 60 -17.73 6.80 -10.05
N CYS A 61 -17.04 6.19 -11.03
CA CYS A 61 -16.97 6.72 -12.40
C CYS A 61 -17.65 5.84 -13.47
N GLY A 62 -18.10 4.64 -13.12
CA GLY A 62 -18.70 3.70 -14.07
C GLY A 62 -17.72 3.03 -15.04
N THR A 63 -16.44 3.43 -15.06
CA THR A 63 -15.44 2.95 -16.02
C THR A 63 -14.86 1.59 -15.63
N MET A 64 -14.50 0.78 -16.63
CA MET A 64 -13.81 -0.52 -16.50
C MET A 64 -12.40 -0.43 -17.13
N PRO A 65 -11.43 -1.30 -16.74
CA PRO A 65 -11.52 -2.36 -15.71
C PRO A 65 -11.04 -1.91 -14.33
N LEU A 66 -11.51 -2.60 -13.28
CA LEU A 66 -11.01 -2.46 -11.91
C LEU A 66 -9.77 -3.35 -11.69
N GLN A 67 -8.79 -2.85 -10.94
CA GLN A 67 -7.67 -3.67 -10.48
C GLN A 67 -8.03 -4.26 -9.12
N VAL A 68 -7.95 -5.59 -8.98
CA VAL A 68 -8.28 -6.30 -7.75
C VAL A 68 -7.01 -6.89 -7.16
N THR A 69 -6.83 -6.76 -5.86
CA THR A 69 -5.73 -7.36 -5.10
C THR A 69 -6.31 -8.09 -3.90
N VAL A 70 -6.00 -9.38 -3.80
CA VAL A 70 -6.38 -10.20 -2.65
C VAL A 70 -5.40 -9.87 -1.51
N GLN A 71 -5.94 -9.50 -0.36
CA GLN A 71 -5.18 -9.29 0.87
C GLN A 71 -5.60 -10.36 1.86
N HIS A 72 -4.63 -11.19 2.24
CA HIS A 72 -4.79 -12.12 3.33
C HIS A 72 -4.33 -11.41 4.60
N ASP A 73 -5.26 -11.14 5.50
CA ASP A 73 -4.92 -10.78 6.87
C ASP A 73 -4.53 -12.06 7.60
N VAL A 74 -3.29 -12.49 7.37
CA VAL A 74 -2.65 -13.58 8.09
C VAL A 74 -2.17 -13.03 9.43
N GLY A 75 -3.06 -12.43 10.24
CA GLY A 75 -2.74 -11.91 11.57
C GLY A 75 -1.40 -11.18 11.59
N ASP A 76 -1.12 -10.35 10.58
CA ASP A 76 0.17 -9.68 10.44
C ASP A 76 0.10 -8.40 11.28
N TRP A 77 -0.07 -8.61 12.59
CA TRP A 77 0.32 -7.66 13.62
C TRP A 77 1.84 -7.42 13.62
N SER A 78 2.59 -7.91 12.63
CA SER A 78 3.81 -7.23 12.24
C SER A 78 3.41 -5.97 11.45
N GLU A 79 3.04 -4.92 12.20
CA GLU A 79 3.37 -3.57 11.73
C GLU A 79 4.84 -3.63 11.35
N GLN A 80 5.12 -3.73 10.05
CA GLN A 80 6.47 -3.73 9.54
C GLN A 80 7.07 -2.39 9.96
N LYS A 81 7.74 -2.37 11.12
CA LYS A 81 8.27 -1.14 11.70
C LYS A 81 9.12 -0.48 10.64
N ARG A 82 8.78 0.76 10.31
CA ARG A 82 9.49 1.53 9.30
C ARG A 82 10.56 2.36 9.98
N CYS A 83 11.71 2.42 9.35
CA CYS A 83 12.82 3.24 9.80
C CYS A 83 12.41 4.71 9.83
N ILE A 84 12.58 5.39 10.96
CA ILE A 84 12.26 6.82 11.07
C ILE A 84 13.11 7.71 10.14
N ALA A 85 14.33 7.26 9.82
CA ALA A 85 15.28 8.04 9.00
C ALA A 85 15.04 7.88 7.48
N CYS A 86 14.71 6.67 7.01
CA CYS A 86 14.57 6.40 5.56
C CYS A 86 13.18 5.92 5.12
N GLY A 87 12.28 5.64 6.06
CA GLY A 87 10.95 5.09 5.82
C GLY A 87 10.92 3.64 5.29
N GLY A 88 12.09 3.02 5.11
CA GLY A 88 12.22 1.62 4.69
C GLY A 88 11.84 0.65 5.79
N VAL A 89 11.40 -0.56 5.40
CA VAL A 89 11.03 -1.63 6.34
C VAL A 89 12.26 -2.08 7.14
N ILE A 90 12.12 -2.15 8.47
CA ILE A 90 13.14 -2.69 9.35
C ILE A 90 13.11 -4.23 9.23
N PRO A 91 14.24 -4.89 8.95
CA PRO A 91 14.27 -6.35 8.82
C PRO A 91 13.74 -7.06 10.07
N ALA A 92 12.90 -8.06 9.90
CA ALA A 92 12.33 -8.84 11.00
C ALA A 92 13.41 -9.46 11.91
N ALA A 93 14.53 -9.91 11.33
CA ALA A 93 15.68 -10.40 12.10
C ALA A 93 16.24 -9.36 13.08
N ARG A 94 16.19 -8.06 12.74
CA ARG A 94 16.63 -6.97 13.62
C ARG A 94 15.61 -6.71 14.71
N LEU A 95 14.32 -6.72 14.38
CA LEU A 95 13.22 -6.55 15.35
C LEU A 95 13.13 -7.73 16.33
N ALA A 96 13.51 -8.94 15.91
CA ALA A 96 13.56 -10.11 16.77
C ALA A 96 14.62 -9.98 17.88
N VAL A 97 15.74 -9.31 17.58
CA VAL A 97 16.83 -9.06 18.55
C VAL A 97 16.57 -7.75 19.31
N PHE A 98 16.06 -6.72 18.64
CA PHE A 98 15.79 -5.39 19.19
C PHE A 98 14.38 -4.94 18.82
N PRO A 99 13.36 -5.33 19.62
CA PRO A 99 11.96 -5.00 19.34
C PRO A 99 11.68 -3.49 19.32
N GLU A 100 12.45 -2.70 20.07
CA GLU A 100 12.31 -1.24 20.16
C GLU A 100 13.08 -0.47 19.08
N ALA A 101 13.73 -1.14 18.13
CA ALA A 101 14.51 -0.45 17.10
C ALA A 101 13.63 0.46 16.21
N GLU A 102 13.94 1.76 16.20
CA GLU A 102 13.29 2.77 15.34
C GLU A 102 14.02 2.99 14.00
N MET A 103 15.26 2.53 13.88
CA MET A 103 16.09 2.67 12.68
C MET A 103 16.51 1.33 12.07
N CYS A 104 16.59 1.29 10.74
CA CYS A 104 17.16 0.15 10.02
C CYS A 104 18.68 0.10 10.22
N THR A 105 19.27 -1.09 10.02
CA THR A 105 20.73 -1.31 10.23
C THR A 105 21.58 -0.32 9.45
N LYS A 106 21.20 0.02 8.21
CA LYS A 106 21.94 0.97 7.38
C LYS A 106 21.96 2.39 7.98
N CYS A 107 20.80 2.87 8.43
CA CYS A 107 20.69 4.20 9.02
C CYS A 107 21.35 4.25 10.40
N GLN A 108 21.19 3.21 11.22
CA GLN A 108 21.87 3.11 12.50
C GLN A 108 23.40 3.15 12.32
N SER A 109 23.94 2.33 11.41
CA SER A 109 25.38 2.33 11.14
C SER A 109 25.91 3.64 10.58
N ALA A 110 25.08 4.44 9.89
CA ALA A 110 25.47 5.78 9.45
C ALA A 110 25.58 6.75 10.64
N VAL A 111 24.59 6.72 11.55
CA VAL A 111 24.63 7.48 12.82
C VAL A 111 25.85 7.08 13.66
N ASP A 112 26.12 5.78 13.78
CA ASP A 112 27.26 5.26 14.55
C ASP A 112 28.62 5.72 13.95
N ARG A 113 28.66 6.02 12.64
CA ARG A 113 29.83 6.61 11.95
C ARG A 113 29.91 8.14 12.06
N GLY A 114 28.97 8.78 12.74
CA GLY A 114 28.90 10.24 12.88
C GLY A 114 28.22 10.96 11.70
N GLU A 115 27.62 10.23 10.76
CA GLU A 115 26.76 10.84 9.74
C GLU A 115 25.42 11.16 10.40
N THR A 116 25.17 12.43 10.75
CA THR A 116 23.88 12.84 11.33
C THR A 116 22.83 12.88 10.22
N PRO A 117 21.84 11.97 10.19
CA PRO A 117 20.70 12.17 9.31
C PRO A 117 20.03 13.48 9.75
N GLY A 118 19.87 14.41 8.82
CA GLY A 118 19.17 15.67 9.08
C GLY A 118 17.77 15.44 9.65
N PRO A 119 17.14 16.47 10.24
CA PRO A 119 15.81 16.33 10.82
C PRO A 119 14.83 15.72 9.80
N PRO A 120 14.00 14.75 10.20
CA PRO A 120 13.08 14.09 9.29
C PRO A 120 12.13 15.10 8.68
N VAL A 121 12.11 15.17 7.35
CA VAL A 121 11.17 16.01 6.60
C VAL A 121 9.88 15.22 6.42
N PHE A 122 8.76 15.77 6.89
CA PHE A 122 7.45 15.12 6.77
C PHE A 122 6.64 15.71 5.61
N CYS A 123 5.85 14.85 4.97
CA CYS A 123 4.98 15.27 3.89
C CYS A 123 3.83 16.12 4.44
N ARG A 124 3.66 17.35 3.90
CA ARG A 124 2.59 18.27 4.33
C ARG A 124 1.17 17.77 4.05
N ARG A 125 1.02 16.78 3.16
CA ARG A 125 -0.29 16.25 2.75
C ARG A 125 -0.77 15.07 3.61
N CYS A 126 0.12 14.14 3.93
CA CYS A 126 -0.23 12.90 4.63
C CYS A 126 0.53 12.67 5.95
N GLY A 127 1.46 13.56 6.30
CA GLY A 127 2.28 13.44 7.52
C GLY A 127 3.34 12.33 7.47
N SER A 128 3.41 11.52 6.41
CA SER A 128 4.40 10.46 6.30
C SER A 128 5.82 11.02 6.08
N PRO A 129 6.88 10.35 6.58
CA PRO A 129 8.25 10.80 6.38
C PRO A 129 8.62 10.80 4.89
N MET A 130 9.42 11.78 4.48
CA MET A 130 9.93 11.91 3.14
C MET A 130 11.36 11.38 3.06
N ARG A 131 11.74 10.88 1.90
CA ARG A 131 13.11 10.44 1.60
C ARG A 131 13.68 11.21 0.42
N ILE A 132 14.98 11.41 0.39
CA ILE A 132 15.66 11.92 -0.81
C ILE A 132 15.65 10.80 -1.86
N GLY A 133 15.19 11.11 -3.05
CA GLY A 133 15.34 10.26 -4.23
C GLY A 133 15.78 11.07 -5.43
N THR A 134 16.04 10.38 -6.53
CA THR A 134 16.51 10.99 -7.77
C THR A 134 15.41 10.98 -8.82
N ARG A 135 15.22 12.09 -9.53
CA ARG A 135 14.33 12.18 -10.69
C ARG A 135 15.10 12.71 -11.90
N GLN A 136 14.86 12.11 -13.06
CA GLN A 136 15.37 12.61 -14.33
C GLN A 136 14.41 13.70 -14.85
N ILE A 137 14.89 14.94 -14.98
CA ILE A 137 14.15 16.04 -15.58
C ILE A 137 15.07 16.71 -16.61
N GLY A 138 14.68 16.67 -17.89
CA GLY A 138 15.48 17.25 -18.98
C GLY A 138 16.87 16.64 -19.12
N GLY A 139 17.01 15.33 -18.90
CA GLY A 139 18.29 14.62 -18.98
C GLY A 139 19.27 14.88 -17.83
N ARG A 140 18.84 15.59 -16.77
CA ARG A 140 19.64 15.79 -15.55
C ARG A 140 19.00 15.10 -14.36
N THR A 141 19.83 14.43 -13.57
CA THR A 141 19.46 13.87 -12.27
C THR A 141 19.26 15.01 -11.26
N ARG A 142 18.05 15.15 -10.72
CA ARG A 142 17.77 16.07 -9.61
C ARG A 142 17.42 15.28 -8.35
N TYR A 143 17.93 15.73 -7.21
CA TYR A 143 17.54 15.23 -5.90
C TYR A 143 16.24 15.90 -5.46
N VAL A 144 15.24 15.09 -5.14
CA VAL A 144 13.90 15.56 -4.75
C VAL A 144 13.41 14.79 -3.53
N TRP A 145 12.56 15.43 -2.73
CA TRP A 145 11.88 14.76 -1.62
C TRP A 145 10.70 13.93 -2.15
N ILE A 146 10.72 12.63 -1.85
CA ILE A 146 9.71 11.66 -2.24
C ILE A 146 8.97 11.19 -1.00
N CYS A 147 7.64 11.27 -1.01
CA CYS A 147 6.82 10.73 0.07
C CYS A 147 6.98 9.20 0.14
N THR A 148 7.16 8.65 1.35
CA THR A 148 7.29 7.18 1.55
C THR A 148 5.95 6.44 1.61
N ASN A 149 4.83 7.17 1.47
CA ASN A 149 3.49 6.59 1.51
C ASN A 149 3.10 6.05 0.12
N GLU A 150 3.32 4.76 -0.07
CA GLU A 150 3.06 4.02 -1.30
C GLU A 150 1.56 3.82 -1.60
N THR A 151 0.68 3.99 -0.60
CA THR A 151 -0.74 3.63 -0.69
C THR A 151 -1.70 4.75 -1.04
N GLY A 152 -1.22 5.93 -1.47
CA GLY A 152 -2.11 6.98 -2.01
C GLY A 152 -1.59 8.42 -2.00
N CYS A 153 -0.35 8.67 -1.59
CA CYS A 153 0.19 10.03 -1.60
C CYS A 153 0.91 10.32 -2.92
N SER A 154 0.20 10.92 -3.88
CA SER A 154 0.78 11.43 -5.13
C SER A 154 1.56 12.74 -4.97
N TYR A 155 1.84 13.18 -3.74
CA TYR A 155 2.47 14.47 -3.47
C TYR A 155 3.98 14.37 -3.62
N TRP A 156 4.50 14.96 -4.70
CA TRP A 156 5.91 15.21 -4.93
C TRP A 156 6.20 16.63 -4.49
N CYS A 157 7.08 16.82 -3.51
CA CYS A 157 7.43 18.16 -3.08
C CYS A 157 8.63 18.63 -3.93
N GLU A 158 8.38 19.65 -4.76
CA GLU A 158 9.22 20.85 -4.85
C GLU A 158 10.72 20.69 -4.53
N SER A 159 11.62 20.65 -5.52
CA SER A 159 13.08 20.49 -5.36
C SER A 159 13.70 21.13 -4.11
N ILE A 160 14.68 20.44 -3.50
CA ILE A 160 15.62 21.02 -2.54
C ILE A 160 16.27 22.23 -3.24
N ARG A 161 15.98 23.44 -2.75
CA ARG A 161 16.56 24.69 -3.26
C ARG A 161 17.87 24.97 -2.55
#